data_AF-A0A837B0E5-F1
#
_entry.id   AF-A0A837B0E5-F1
#
_cell.length_a   1.000
_cell.length_b   1.000
_cell.length_c   1.000
_cell.angle_alpha   90.00
_cell.angle_beta   90.00
_cell.angle_gamma   90.00
#
_symmetry.space_group_name_H-M   'P 1'
#
loop_
_entity.id
_entity.type
_entity.pdbx_description
1 polymer ?
#
loop_
_entity_poly.entity_id
_entity_poly.type
_entity_poly.pdbx_seq_one_letter_code
_entity_poly.pdbx_strand_id
1 'polypeptide(L)' 'MQKILRVYSGLRVKVIENGASVFVPFSTLHNNKEEMIFSSEEIALYIKGEKAYQIGQAVKVKLKEVRVETRSVVGDVLI' A
#
# COMPACT_ATOMS: atom_id res chain seq x y z
N MET A 1 -6.36 12.69 -4.59
CA MET A 1 -6.31 12.02 -3.26
C MET A 1 -6.47 10.51 -3.46
N GLN A 2 -5.76 9.63 -2.73
CA GLN A 2 -5.88 8.17 -2.90
C GLN A 2 -6.26 7.46 -1.59
N LYS A 3 -6.89 6.28 -1.67
CA LYS A 3 -7.36 5.50 -0.51
C LYS A 3 -6.86 4.05 -0.54
N ILE A 4 -6.47 3.51 0.61
CA ILE A 4 -6.15 2.09 0.77
C ILE A 4 -7.44 1.26 0.72
N LEU A 5 -7.51 0.29 -0.19
CA LEU A 5 -8.62 -0.65 -0.31
C LEU A 5 -8.36 -1.97 0.41
N ARG A 6 -7.10 -2.40 0.47
CA ARG A 6 -6.72 -3.68 1.09
C ARG A 6 -5.28 -3.61 1.59
N VAL A 7 -5.03 -4.29 2.70
CA VAL A 7 -3.71 -4.55 3.27
C VAL A 7 -3.52 -6.07 3.28
N TYR A 8 -2.81 -6.63 2.31
CA TYR A 8 -2.51 -8.07 2.21
C TYR A 8 -1.39 -8.30 1.20
N SER A 9 -0.22 -8.79 1.64
CA SER A 9 1.02 -8.91 0.84
C SER A 9 1.59 -7.57 0.29
N GLY A 10 0.93 -6.45 0.62
CA GLY A 10 1.17 -5.11 0.12
C GLY A 10 -0.04 -4.22 0.41
N LEU A 11 0.00 -2.97 -0.02
CA LEU A 11 -1.16 -2.09 -0.04
C LEU A 11 -1.75 -2.08 -1.44
N ARG A 12 -3.07 -2.25 -1.53
CA ARG A 12 -3.81 -1.93 -2.75
C ARG A 12 -4.44 -0.56 -2.58
N VAL A 13 -4.02 0.39 -3.39
CA VAL A 13 -4.41 1.79 -3.31
C VAL A 13 -5.27 2.15 -4.52
N LYS A 14 -6.41 2.80 -4.29
CA LYS A 14 -7.25 3.37 -5.35
C LYS A 14 -6.98 4.86 -5.49
N VAL A 15 -6.60 5.28 -6.69
CA VAL A 15 -6.57 6.69 -7.07
C VAL A 15 -8.00 7.17 -7.23
N ILE A 16 -8.45 8.13 -6.42
CA ILE A 16 -9.86 8.56 -6.42
C ILE A 16 -10.22 9.24 -7.74
N GLU A 17 -9.30 10.02 -8.30
CA GLU A 17 -9.56 10.88 -9.47
C GLU A 17 -9.85 10.11 -10.75
N ASN A 18 -9.19 8.98 -10.97
CA ASN A 18 -9.35 8.17 -12.20
C ASN A 18 -9.73 6.71 -11.93
N GLY A 19 -9.89 6.32 -10.67
CA GLY A 19 -10.25 4.97 -10.26
C GLY A 19 -9.14 3.92 -10.40
N ALA A 20 -7.91 4.31 -10.80
CA ALA A 20 -6.82 3.37 -11.02
C ALA A 20 -6.45 2.61 -9.72
N SER A 21 -6.17 1.32 -9.85
CA SER A 21 -5.67 0.48 -8.76
C SER A 21 -4.16 0.35 -8.85
N VAL A 22 -3.46 0.84 -7.84
CA VAL A 22 -2.00 0.78 -7.70
C VAL A 22 -1.64 -0.21 -6.60
N PHE A 23 -0.68 -1.08 -6.86
CA PHE A 23 -0.10 -1.98 -5.86
C PHE A 23 1.18 -1.38 -5.28
N VAL A 24 1.26 -1.33 -3.95
CA VAL A 24 2.45 -0.90 -3.22
C VAL A 24 3.00 -2.09 -2.44
N PRO A 25 4.20 -2.61 -2.78
CA PRO A 25 4.82 -3.72 -2.05
C PRO A 25 5.20 -3.34 -0.62
N PHE A 26 5.14 -4.28 0.33
CA PHE A 26 5.62 -4.00 1.71
C PHE A 26 7.11 -3.66 1.78
N SER A 27 7.93 -4.22 0.89
CA SER A 27 9.36 -3.94 0.82
C SER A 27 9.68 -2.47 0.51
N THR A 28 8.71 -1.68 0.04
CA THR A 28 8.88 -0.25 -0.22
C THR A 28 8.37 0.62 0.93
N LEU A 29 7.70 0.02 1.94
CA LEU A 29 7.16 0.74 3.09
C LEU A 29 8.15 0.77 4.27
N HIS A 30 8.90 -0.31 4.44
CA HIS A 30 9.92 -0.41 5.48
C HIS A 30 10.98 -1.44 5.10
N ASN A 31 12.22 -1.19 5.51
CA ASN A 31 13.37 -2.02 5.14
C ASN A 31 13.45 -3.31 5.97
N ASN A 32 12.94 -3.31 7.20
CA ASN A 32 12.97 -4.47 8.07
C ASN A 32 11.62 -5.19 8.09
N LYS A 33 11.59 -6.43 7.56
CA LYS A 33 10.37 -7.25 7.52
C LYS A 33 9.92 -7.69 8.91
N GLU A 34 10.83 -7.89 9.86
CA GLU A 34 10.49 -8.33 11.23
C GLU A 34 9.75 -7.24 12.00
N GLU A 35 9.97 -5.97 11.66
CA GLU A 35 9.27 -4.82 12.24
C GLU A 35 7.91 -4.57 11.58
N MET A 36 7.54 -5.33 10.55
CA MET A 36 6.26 -5.21 9.84
C MET A 36 5.30 -6.34 10.23
N ILE A 37 4.24 -6.00 10.95
CA ILE A 37 3.24 -6.96 11.42
C ILE A 37 1.90 -6.63 10.80
N PHE A 38 1.33 -7.58 10.05
CA PHE A 38 -0.04 -7.46 9.56
C PHE A 38 -1.01 -8.01 10.61
N SER A 39 -1.91 -7.15 11.10
CA SER A 39 -3.02 -7.56 11.97
C SER A 39 -4.24 -7.88 11.13
N SER A 40 -4.61 -9.17 11.09
CA SER A 40 -5.83 -9.62 10.40
C SER A 40 -7.11 -9.16 11.11
N GLU A 41 -7.06 -8.98 12.43
CA GLU A 41 -8.20 -8.52 13.24
C GLU A 41 -8.50 -7.04 12.96
N GLU A 42 -7.47 -6.20 12.89
CA GLU A 42 -7.64 -4.77 12.64
C GLU A 42 -7.53 -4.38 11.15
N ILE A 43 -7.18 -5.33 10.29
CA ILE A 43 -6.93 -5.13 8.86
C ILE A 43 -5.97 -3.96 8.61
N ALA A 44 -4.87 -3.96 9.37
CA ALA A 44 -3.89 -2.90 9.41
C ALA A 44 -2.45 -3.45 9.38
N LEU A 45 -1.53 -2.66 8.83
CA LEU A 45 -0.10 -2.88 8.89
C LEU A 45 0.48 -2.04 10.02
N TYR A 46 1.14 -2.73 10.94
CA TYR A 46 1.94 -2.15 12.00
C TYR A 46 3.41 -2.13 11.58
N ILE A 47 4.09 -1.00 11.83
CA ILE A 47 5.53 -0.84 11.63
C ILE A 47 6.11 -0.39 12.96
N LYS A 48 7.08 -1.13 13.52
CA LYS A 48 7.67 -0.83 14.84
C LYS A 48 6.63 -0.74 15.98
N GLY A 49 5.55 -1.51 15.87
CA GLY A 49 4.46 -1.51 16.85
C GLY A 49 3.46 -0.36 16.68
N GLU A 50 3.65 0.55 15.73
CA GLU A 50 2.72 1.64 15.44
C GLU A 50 1.84 1.32 14.23
N LYS A 51 0.55 1.67 14.30
CA LYS A 51 -0.40 1.48 13.20
C LYS A 51 -0.07 2.44 12.05
N ALA A 52 0.66 1.94 11.06
CA ALA A 52 1.16 2.76 9.96
C ALA A 52 0.16 2.89 8.80
N TYR A 53 -0.51 1.79 8.44
CA TYR A 53 -1.44 1.75 7.31
C TYR A 53 -2.69 0.92 7.61
N GLN A 54 -3.87 1.43 7.27
CA GLN A 54 -5.13 0.70 7.43
C GLN A 54 -6.06 0.90 6.22
N ILE A 55 -7.05 0.02 6.06
CA ILE A 55 -8.10 0.20 5.05
C ILE A 55 -8.81 1.55 5.25
N GLY A 56 -9.11 2.23 4.15
CA GLY A 56 -9.80 3.52 4.14
C GLY A 56 -8.92 4.74 4.39
N GLN A 57 -7.68 4.55 4.88
CA GLN A 57 -6.72 5.62 5.07
C GLN A 57 -6.38 6.30 3.73
N ALA A 58 -6.30 7.63 3.77
CA ALA A 58 -5.83 8.42 2.64
C ALA A 58 -4.30 8.37 2.56
N VAL A 59 -3.76 8.11 1.37
CA VAL A 59 -2.32 8.08 1.12
C VAL A 59 -1.98 8.84 -0.15
N LYS A 60 -0.71 9.24 -0.27
CA LYS A 60 -0.13 9.72 -1.52
C LYS A 60 0.75 8.62 -2.10
N VAL A 61 0.52 8.26 -3.36
CA VAL A 61 1.35 7.28 -4.09
C VAL A 61 1.98 7.92 -5.31
N LYS A 62 3.23 7.53 -5.58
CA LYS A 62 3.95 7.83 -6.81
C LYS A 62 3.98 6.59 -7.69
N LEU A 63 3.66 6.76 -8.97
CA LEU A 63 3.80 5.68 -9.94
C LEU A 63 5.28 5.31 -10.10
N LYS A 64 5.59 4.02 -9.97
CA LYS A 64 6.94 3.48 -10.12
C LYS A 64 7.09 2.74 -11.45
N GLU A 65 6.15 1.85 -11.75
CA GLU A 65 6.22 0.97 -12.91
C GLU A 65 4.82 0.62 -13.41
N VAL A 66 4.66 0.53 -14.73
CA VAL A 66 3.46 -0.02 -15.38
C VAL A 66 3.88 -1.23 -16.19
N ARG A 67 3.40 -2.41 -15.80
CA ARG A 67 3.66 -3.68 -16.48
C ARG A 67 2.51 -3.97 -17.43
N VAL A 68 2.68 -3.62 -18.70
CA VAL A 68 1.63 -3.73 -19.72
C VAL A 68 1.20 -5.19 -19.94
N GLU A 69 2.15 -6.13 -19.93
CA GLU A 69 1.90 -7.56 -20.13
C GLU A 69 0.94 -8.14 -19.08
N THR A 70 1.14 -7.78 -17.81
CA THR A 70 0.30 -8.24 -16.70
C THR A 70 -0.82 -7.27 -16.34
N ARG A 71 -0.90 -6.12 -17.04
CA ARG A 71 -1.78 -4.99 -16.73
C ARG A 71 -1.69 -4.56 -15.26
N SER A 72 -0.49 -4.62 -14.70
CA SER A 72 -0.22 -4.28 -13.31
C SER A 72 0.38 -2.88 -13.19
N VAL A 73 -0.05 -2.12 -12.18
CA VAL A 73 0.46 -0.79 -11.87
C VAL A 73 1.08 -0.85 -10.48
N VAL A 74 2.38 -0.57 -10.39
CA VAL A 74 3.16 -0.63 -9.16
C VAL A 74 3.60 0.78 -8.77
N GLY A 75 3.50 1.11 -7.49
CA GLY A 75 3.88 2.41 -6.96
C GLY A 75 4.52 2.33 -5.59
N ASP A 76 5.00 3.49 -5.15
CA ASP A 76 5.58 3.70 -3.82
C ASP A 76 4.72 4.72 -3.06
N VAL A 77 4.59 4.59 -1.74
CA VAL A 77 3.97 5.62 -0.90
C VAL A 77 4.96 6.79 -0.75
N LEU A 78 4.45 8.01 -0.86
CA LEU A 78 5.19 9.22 -0.50
C LEU A 78 5.04 9.46 1.00
N ILE A 79 6.16 9.40 1.72
CA ILE A 79 6.28 9.66 3.16
C ILE A 79 6.54 11.16 3.38
#